data_AF-A0A319BXM6-F1
#
_entry.id   AF-A0A319BXM6-F1
#
_cell.length_a   1.000
_cell.length_b   1.000
_cell.length_c   1.000
_cell.angle_alpha   90.00
_cell.angle_beta   90.00
_cell.angle_gamma   90.00
#
_symmetry.space_group_name_H-M   'P 1'
#
loop_
_entity.id
_entity.type
_entity.pdbx_description
1 polymer ?
#
loop_
_entity_poly.entity_id
_entity_poly.type
_entity_poly.pdbx_seq_one_letter_code
_entity_poly.pdbx_strand_id
1 'polypeptide(L)'
;MASSNESTSVDLGKPQFASHSWVEPIIVVSIMLSSLYFNRRRDFSIFGKNNNRDLGSSHPLYLKDEEANDSLDNLSEGELNGQFQSGPGVDNNNNYPPKRRNCLWFTVKTPNSSRFARHFHSRILQKFPFLVEMFYWVMNYLFYSCTKAVAQSLSPAGRDVVQLAQDHAVGVLNLEHNSFFSIFFPIEEADFQAFFINGHPNWMTFFNRIYSLVHIPGTVAYLSWWYYAAPDFERYALARRTMTLGNFMAFIIFCFWPLMPPRLLPESFGFHDTVRQEHAESVWVGGKMVNQLAAMPSLHFTYAFCIGNTFFYHSGVLHRLFGKRSSRITLRDIFLVVLGFIYPMLVLSVIVATANHYWLDAVVATFSVVFSFFCNRIWMILLPLEDMLLWVLRLEKPIPTTGSRRRGGPTDDENGRDGIEYRPL
;
A
#
# COMPACT_ATOMS: atom_id res chain seq x y z
N MET A 1 28.58 50.70 11.72
CA MET A 1 27.16 50.94 11.37
C MET A 1 26.72 49.75 10.54
N ALA A 2 25.70 49.05 11.03
CA ALA A 2 25.17 47.82 10.47
C ALA A 2 24.40 48.09 9.16
N SER A 3 24.52 47.17 8.20
CA SER A 3 23.56 46.99 7.11
C SER A 3 22.93 45.62 7.33
N SER A 4 21.70 45.64 7.81
CA SER A 4 20.85 44.47 8.01
C SER A 4 20.26 44.06 6.66
N ASN A 5 20.62 42.86 6.18
CA ASN A 5 19.88 42.15 5.15
C ASN A 5 18.49 41.80 5.70
N GLU A 6 17.47 42.53 5.27
CA GLU A 6 16.07 42.12 5.47
C GLU A 6 15.79 40.92 4.55
N SER A 7 15.85 39.72 5.12
CA SER A 7 15.20 38.55 4.55
C SER A 7 13.70 38.79 4.58
N THR A 8 13.11 39.22 3.46
CA THR A 8 11.66 39.30 3.30
C THR A 8 11.08 37.89 3.33
N SER A 9 10.81 37.36 4.53
CA SER A 9 10.00 36.16 4.69
C SER A 9 8.64 36.45 4.07
N VAL A 10 8.30 35.77 2.98
CA VAL A 10 6.97 35.83 2.38
C VAL A 10 5.95 35.48 3.46
N ASP A 11 5.14 36.45 3.90
CA ASP A 11 4.07 36.24 4.87
C ASP A 11 2.94 35.47 4.18
N LEU A 12 3.02 34.14 4.25
CA LEU A 12 2.02 33.21 3.71
C LEU A 12 0.74 33.16 4.59
N GLY A 13 0.63 34.03 5.61
CA GLY A 13 -0.52 34.12 6.49
C GLY A 13 -0.44 33.19 7.71
N LYS A 14 -1.34 33.43 8.66
CA LYS A 14 -1.40 32.68 9.93
C LYS A 14 -1.68 31.18 9.66
N PRO A 15 -1.09 30.26 10.45
CA PRO A 15 -1.34 28.83 10.31
C PRO A 15 -2.85 28.54 10.46
N GLN A 16 -3.50 28.16 9.35
CA GLN A 16 -4.96 28.01 9.32
C GLN A 16 -5.48 26.77 10.07
N PHE A 17 -4.63 25.82 10.45
CA PHE A 17 -5.07 24.55 11.04
C PHE A 17 -4.28 24.11 12.27
N ALA A 18 -4.44 24.79 13.41
CA ALA A 18 -4.18 24.17 14.72
C ALA A 18 -5.05 22.91 14.95
N SER A 19 -6.19 22.83 14.24
CA SER A 19 -7.12 21.70 14.28
C SER A 19 -6.67 20.45 13.53
N HIS A 20 -5.62 20.55 12.71
CA HIS A 20 -5.08 19.43 11.96
C HIS A 20 -4.73 18.22 12.85
N SER A 21 -4.18 18.53 14.04
CA SER A 21 -3.77 17.59 15.09
C SER A 21 -4.85 16.59 15.51
N TRP A 22 -6.13 16.97 15.47
CA TRP A 22 -7.26 16.12 15.90
C TRP A 22 -8.20 15.73 14.76
N VAL A 23 -8.30 16.54 13.69
CA VAL A 23 -9.15 16.24 12.54
C VAL A 23 -8.65 15.01 11.79
N GLU A 24 -7.34 14.90 11.56
CA GLU A 24 -6.78 13.78 10.78
C GLU A 24 -7.02 12.42 11.44
N PRO A 25 -6.73 12.20 12.74
CA PRO A 25 -7.10 10.96 13.43
C PRO A 25 -8.59 10.62 13.34
N ILE A 26 -9.47 11.62 13.48
CA ILE A 26 -10.92 11.41 13.39
C ILE A 26 -11.32 10.94 11.99
N ILE A 27 -10.74 11.53 10.92
CA ILE A 27 -10.99 11.11 9.54
C ILE A 27 -10.56 9.66 9.36
N VAL A 28 -9.33 9.30 9.77
CA VAL A 28 -8.78 7.94 9.63
C VAL A 28 -9.66 6.92 10.36
N VAL A 29 -10.00 7.18 11.62
CA VAL A 29 -10.84 6.28 12.42
C VAL A 29 -12.25 6.16 11.81
N SER A 30 -12.82 7.26 11.32
CA SER A 30 -14.14 7.25 10.67
C SER A 30 -14.15 6.40 9.39
N ILE A 31 -13.08 6.49 8.59
CA ILE A 31 -12.90 5.65 7.39
C ILE A 31 -12.78 4.18 7.81
N MET A 32 -11.97 3.86 8.83
CA MET A 32 -11.79 2.49 9.30
C MET A 32 -13.10 1.89 9.84
N LEU A 33 -13.86 2.64 10.66
CA LEU A 33 -15.16 2.21 11.18
C LEU A 33 -16.19 2.03 10.07
N SER A 34 -16.21 2.94 9.10
CA SER A 34 -17.06 2.81 7.92
C SER A 34 -16.69 1.57 7.11
N SER A 35 -15.41 1.31 6.90
CA SER A 35 -14.92 0.12 6.21
C SER A 35 -15.34 -1.16 6.94
N LEU A 36 -15.18 -1.22 8.26
CA LEU A 36 -15.66 -2.34 9.07
C LEU A 36 -17.17 -2.57 8.90
N TYR A 37 -17.96 -1.49 8.93
CA TYR A 37 -19.39 -1.57 8.71
C TYR A 37 -19.72 -2.10 7.31
N PHE A 38 -19.17 -1.49 6.25
CA PHE A 38 -19.50 -1.87 4.88
C PHE A 38 -18.97 -3.26 4.51
N ASN A 39 -17.80 -3.65 5.00
CA ASN A 39 -17.11 -4.91 4.69
C ASN A 39 -17.45 -6.08 5.62
N ARG A 40 -18.34 -5.88 6.59
CA ARG A 40 -18.81 -6.94 7.50
C ARG A 40 -19.50 -8.08 6.76
N ARG A 41 -19.38 -9.29 7.31
CA ARG A 41 -20.15 -10.45 6.86
C ARG A 41 -21.58 -10.34 7.41
N ARG A 42 -22.57 -10.08 6.54
CA ARG A 42 -23.95 -9.79 6.97
C ARG A 42 -24.62 -11.03 7.58
N ASP A 43 -24.40 -12.19 6.97
CA ASP A 43 -25.07 -13.45 7.31
C ASP A 43 -24.42 -14.23 8.46
N PHE A 44 -23.39 -13.64 9.10
CA PHE A 44 -22.68 -14.25 10.22
C PHE A 44 -23.12 -13.67 11.57
N SER A 45 -23.55 -14.51 12.52
CA SER A 45 -23.86 -14.08 13.89
C SER A 45 -22.74 -14.45 14.86
N ILE A 46 -22.25 -13.50 15.67
CA ILE A 46 -21.19 -13.73 16.66
C ILE A 46 -21.65 -14.74 17.73
N PHE A 47 -22.91 -14.69 18.13
CA PHE A 47 -23.48 -15.55 19.17
C PHE A 47 -24.30 -16.73 18.60
N GLY A 48 -24.34 -16.88 17.27
CA GLY A 48 -25.10 -17.95 16.60
C GLY A 48 -24.56 -19.34 16.93
N LYS A 49 -25.46 -20.27 17.30
CA LYS A 49 -25.13 -21.68 17.58
C LYS A 49 -24.88 -22.52 16.31
N ASN A 50 -25.38 -22.08 15.14
CA ASN A 50 -25.41 -22.87 13.89
C ASN A 50 -24.35 -22.51 12.83
N ASN A 51 -23.36 -21.67 13.12
CA ASN A 51 -22.35 -21.27 12.12
C ASN A 51 -21.32 -22.37 11.76
N ASN A 52 -21.61 -23.65 12.04
CA ASN A 52 -20.63 -24.75 11.93
C ASN A 52 -20.28 -25.13 10.48
N ARG A 53 -21.08 -24.76 9.48
CA ARG A 53 -20.86 -25.18 8.08
C ARG A 53 -19.79 -24.37 7.33
N ASP A 54 -19.61 -23.11 7.70
CA ASP A 54 -18.72 -22.17 6.99
C ASP A 54 -17.35 -21.97 7.65
N LEU A 55 -17.11 -22.57 8.82
CA LEU A 55 -15.91 -22.34 9.63
C LEU A 55 -14.84 -23.44 9.43
N GLY A 56 -15.18 -24.52 8.73
CA GLY A 56 -14.40 -25.77 8.73
C GLY A 56 -13.80 -26.19 7.39
N SER A 57 -14.15 -25.55 6.27
CA SER A 57 -13.52 -25.85 4.97
C SER A 57 -12.46 -24.80 4.68
N SER A 58 -11.25 -25.26 4.37
CA SER A 58 -10.24 -24.50 3.66
C SER A 58 -10.90 -23.84 2.45
N HIS A 59 -11.21 -22.55 2.56
CA HIS A 59 -11.91 -21.83 1.51
C HIS A 59 -11.12 -21.93 0.20
N PRO A 60 -11.76 -22.10 -0.98
CA PRO A 60 -11.08 -22.32 -2.26
C PRO A 60 -10.02 -21.27 -2.62
N LEU A 61 -10.15 -20.03 -2.12
CA LEU A 61 -9.13 -18.97 -2.25
C LEU A 61 -7.79 -19.31 -1.58
N TYR A 62 -7.79 -20.15 -0.55
CA TYR A 62 -6.58 -20.65 0.12
C TYR A 62 -6.12 -22.00 -0.43
N LEU A 63 -7.01 -22.75 -1.10
CA LEU A 63 -6.66 -23.97 -1.84
C LEU A 63 -6.07 -23.65 -3.22
N LYS A 64 -6.36 -22.49 -3.81
CA LYS A 64 -5.76 -22.10 -5.10
C LYS A 64 -4.24 -21.89 -5.01
N ASP A 65 -3.74 -21.50 -3.83
CA ASP A 65 -2.31 -21.52 -3.52
C ASP A 65 -1.75 -22.96 -3.46
N GLU A 66 -2.59 -23.97 -3.17
CA GLU A 66 -2.24 -25.40 -3.20
C GLU A 66 -2.34 -26.00 -4.62
N GLU A 67 -3.42 -25.73 -5.38
CA GLU A 67 -3.70 -26.34 -6.69
C GLU A 67 -2.97 -25.68 -7.88
N ALA A 68 -2.75 -24.36 -7.86
CA ALA A 68 -2.11 -23.67 -9.00
C ALA A 68 -0.66 -24.14 -9.24
N ASN A 69 -0.04 -24.81 -8.27
CA ASN A 69 1.33 -25.30 -8.34
C ASN A 69 1.45 -26.81 -8.54
N ASP A 70 0.38 -27.59 -8.38
CA ASP A 70 0.36 -29.03 -8.72
C ASP A 70 0.32 -29.25 -10.26
N SER A 71 -0.04 -28.21 -11.01
CA SER A 71 -0.08 -28.22 -12.48
C SER A 71 1.28 -28.03 -13.17
N LEU A 72 2.33 -27.65 -12.43
CA LEU A 72 3.69 -27.50 -12.96
C LEU A 72 4.51 -28.79 -12.90
N ASP A 73 4.16 -29.73 -12.01
CA ASP A 73 4.89 -30.99 -11.82
C ASP A 73 4.35 -32.14 -12.70
N ASN A 74 3.21 -31.98 -13.38
CA ASN A 74 2.56 -33.04 -14.16
C ASN A 74 2.64 -32.86 -15.69
N LEU A 75 3.78 -32.38 -16.20
CA LEU A 75 4.14 -32.49 -17.63
C LEU A 75 5.12 -33.65 -17.84
N SER A 76 4.72 -34.86 -17.46
CA SER A 76 5.35 -36.08 -17.96
C SER A 76 4.34 -37.23 -17.94
N GLU A 77 4.06 -37.70 -19.16
CA GLU A 77 3.54 -39.02 -19.54
C GLU A 77 2.19 -39.52 -18.99
N GLY A 78 1.31 -39.90 -19.93
CA GLY A 78 0.50 -41.10 -19.78
C GLY A 78 -1.01 -40.90 -19.70
N GLU A 79 -1.67 -41.38 -20.74
CA GLU A 79 -3.12 -41.45 -20.98
C GLU A 79 -3.99 -42.06 -19.86
N LEU A 80 -5.25 -41.59 -19.83
CA LEU A 80 -6.50 -42.30 -19.48
C LEU A 80 -6.56 -43.13 -18.18
N ASN A 81 -7.27 -42.62 -17.17
CA ASN A 81 -8.66 -43.05 -16.89
C ASN A 81 -9.15 -42.45 -15.57
N GLY A 82 -10.41 -42.01 -15.58
CA GLY A 82 -11.12 -41.65 -14.37
C GLY A 82 -11.33 -42.87 -13.49
N GLN A 83 -10.82 -42.80 -12.26
CA GLN A 83 -11.40 -43.46 -11.10
C GLN A 83 -10.78 -42.86 -9.84
N PHE A 84 -11.62 -42.23 -9.03
CA PHE A 84 -11.35 -41.93 -7.63
C PHE A 84 -10.95 -43.25 -6.94
N GLN A 85 -9.65 -43.47 -6.72
CA GLN A 85 -9.16 -44.48 -5.78
C GLN A 85 -8.32 -43.80 -4.71
N SER A 86 -8.90 -43.78 -3.52
CA SER A 86 -8.26 -43.55 -2.24
C SER A 86 -7.02 -44.44 -2.08
N GLY A 87 -5.83 -43.83 -2.11
CA GLY A 87 -4.58 -44.48 -1.73
C GLY A 87 -4.50 -44.69 -0.20
N PRO A 88 -3.98 -45.84 0.28
CA PRO A 88 -4.06 -46.23 1.69
C PRO A 88 -2.91 -45.64 2.52
N GLY A 89 -3.21 -45.18 3.74
CA GLY A 89 -2.20 -44.94 4.78
C GLY A 89 -2.13 -43.52 5.37
N VAL A 90 -3.25 -42.85 5.60
CA VAL A 90 -3.27 -41.62 6.42
C VAL A 90 -4.09 -41.86 7.68
N ASP A 91 -3.44 -41.72 8.84
CA ASP A 91 -4.04 -41.80 10.17
C ASP A 91 -5.33 -40.99 10.26
N ASN A 92 -6.44 -41.71 10.43
CA ASN A 92 -7.80 -41.20 10.36
C ASN A 92 -8.27 -40.50 11.66
N ASN A 93 -7.34 -39.87 12.41
CA ASN A 93 -7.63 -39.37 13.76
C ASN A 93 -7.33 -37.88 13.97
N ASN A 94 -7.04 -37.13 12.91
CA ASN A 94 -6.77 -35.71 13.01
C ASN A 94 -7.87 -34.89 12.31
N ASN A 95 -8.90 -34.50 13.07
CA ASN A 95 -10.00 -33.65 12.59
C ASN A 95 -9.55 -32.29 12.03
N TYR A 96 -8.26 -31.94 12.19
CA TYR A 96 -7.65 -30.70 11.70
C TYR A 96 -6.22 -30.97 11.19
N PRO A 97 -6.05 -31.43 9.93
CA PRO A 97 -4.71 -31.72 9.39
C PRO A 97 -3.86 -30.43 9.32
N PRO A 98 -2.54 -30.51 9.54
CA PRO A 98 -1.64 -29.36 9.45
C PRO A 98 -1.67 -28.75 8.05
N LYS A 99 -1.61 -27.41 7.97
CA LYS A 99 -1.63 -26.66 6.71
C LYS A 99 -0.26 -26.78 6.05
N ARG A 100 -0.21 -26.90 4.72
CA ARG A 100 1.04 -26.85 3.96
C ARG A 100 1.18 -25.46 3.36
N ARG A 101 2.30 -24.79 3.61
CA ARG A 101 2.59 -23.46 3.07
C ARG A 101 3.84 -23.54 2.21
N ASN A 102 3.73 -23.20 0.93
CA ASN A 102 4.90 -23.04 0.08
C ASN A 102 5.47 -21.63 0.27
N CYS A 103 6.68 -21.56 0.83
CA CYS A 103 7.43 -20.33 1.08
C CYS A 103 8.51 -20.19 0.01
N LEU A 104 8.11 -19.71 -1.18
CA LEU A 104 8.92 -19.60 -2.40
C LEU A 104 9.52 -20.95 -2.86
N TRP A 105 10.55 -21.42 -2.17
CA TRP A 105 11.37 -22.59 -2.52
C TRP A 105 11.22 -23.75 -1.53
N PHE A 106 10.54 -23.55 -0.39
CA PHE A 106 10.40 -24.56 0.67
C PHE A 106 8.94 -24.74 1.08
N THR A 107 8.49 -25.98 1.18
CA THR A 107 7.17 -26.30 1.74
C THR A 107 7.28 -26.53 3.25
N VAL A 108 6.66 -25.66 4.04
CA VAL A 108 6.63 -25.74 5.50
C VAL A 108 5.25 -26.21 5.95
N LYS A 109 5.20 -27.18 6.86
CA LYS A 109 3.96 -27.60 7.53
C LYS A 109 3.71 -26.71 8.73
N THR A 110 2.55 -26.07 8.77
CA THR A 110 2.14 -25.14 9.83
C THR A 110 0.92 -25.67 10.60
N PRO A 111 0.75 -25.28 11.87
CA PRO A 111 -0.38 -25.75 12.66
C PRO A 111 -1.71 -25.21 12.12
N ASN A 112 -2.77 -26.00 12.23
CA ASN A 112 -4.08 -25.64 11.70
C ASN A 112 -4.96 -24.94 12.75
N SER A 113 -5.07 -23.61 12.64
CA SER A 113 -5.82 -22.77 13.58
C SER A 113 -7.34 -22.90 13.51
N SER A 114 -7.91 -23.66 12.56
CA SER A 114 -9.37 -23.84 12.41
C SER A 114 -10.05 -24.39 13.65
N ARG A 115 -9.32 -25.14 14.49
CA ARG A 115 -9.81 -25.60 15.80
C ARG A 115 -10.25 -24.46 16.72
N PHE A 116 -9.69 -23.26 16.55
CA PHE A 116 -9.98 -22.09 17.38
C PHE A 116 -11.11 -21.23 16.82
N ALA A 117 -11.72 -21.60 15.69
CA ALA A 117 -12.73 -20.81 15.02
C ALA A 117 -13.97 -20.52 15.89
N ARG A 118 -14.23 -21.33 16.92
CA ARG A 118 -15.37 -21.15 17.84
C ARG A 118 -15.13 -20.11 18.95
N HIS A 119 -13.89 -19.67 19.18
CA HIS A 119 -13.59 -18.67 20.21
C HIS A 119 -14.25 -17.33 19.90
N PHE A 120 -14.60 -16.58 20.95
CA PHE A 120 -15.30 -15.30 20.82
C PHE A 120 -14.55 -14.30 19.94
N HIS A 121 -13.24 -14.13 20.15
CA HIS A 121 -12.39 -13.24 19.38
C HIS A 121 -12.23 -13.70 17.91
N SER A 122 -12.14 -15.00 17.65
CA SER A 122 -12.18 -15.55 16.29
C SER A 122 -13.49 -15.20 15.57
N ARG A 123 -14.64 -15.25 16.27
CA ARG A 123 -15.95 -14.87 15.69
C ARG A 123 -16.05 -13.39 15.38
N ILE A 124 -15.42 -12.52 16.17
CA ILE A 124 -15.33 -11.09 15.87
C ILE A 124 -14.55 -10.88 14.55
N LEU A 125 -13.41 -11.54 14.38
CA LEU A 125 -12.64 -11.46 13.12
C LEU A 125 -13.45 -11.98 11.93
N GLN A 126 -14.18 -13.10 12.09
CA GLN A 126 -15.04 -13.63 11.03
C GLN A 126 -16.18 -12.67 10.65
N LYS A 127 -16.73 -11.92 11.63
CA LYS A 127 -17.75 -10.89 11.37
C LYS A 127 -17.16 -9.68 10.65
N PHE A 128 -15.93 -9.29 11.02
CA PHE A 128 -15.23 -8.11 10.53
C PHE A 128 -13.84 -8.46 9.95
N PRO A 129 -13.77 -9.07 8.75
CA PRO A 129 -12.49 -9.48 8.17
C PRO A 129 -11.49 -8.33 7.94
N PHE A 130 -11.98 -7.11 7.73
CA PHE A 130 -11.15 -5.92 7.55
C PHE A 130 -10.29 -5.57 8.79
N LEU A 131 -10.59 -6.13 9.97
CA LEU A 131 -9.72 -6.01 11.15
C LEU A 131 -8.31 -6.56 10.91
N VAL A 132 -8.18 -7.58 10.06
CA VAL A 132 -6.86 -8.12 9.68
C VAL A 132 -6.05 -7.10 8.89
N GLU A 133 -6.71 -6.31 8.05
CA GLU A 133 -6.05 -5.24 7.28
C GLU A 133 -5.60 -4.09 8.18
N MET A 134 -6.41 -3.76 9.20
CA MET A 134 -6.00 -2.82 10.24
C MET A 134 -4.79 -3.32 11.03
N PHE A 135 -4.74 -4.62 11.35
CA PHE A 135 -3.58 -5.24 11.99
C PHE A 135 -2.32 -5.14 11.11
N TYR A 136 -2.42 -5.46 9.82
CA TYR A 136 -1.28 -5.31 8.90
C TYR A 136 -0.80 -3.86 8.80
N TRP A 137 -1.70 -2.87 8.87
CA TRP A 137 -1.34 -1.46 8.89
C TRP A 137 -0.57 -1.09 10.17
N VAL A 138 -1.02 -1.56 11.34
CA VAL A 138 -0.28 -1.41 12.61
C VAL A 138 1.09 -2.05 12.55
N MET A 139 1.21 -3.24 11.95
CA MET A 139 2.51 -3.90 11.75
C MET A 139 3.43 -3.07 10.86
N ASN A 140 2.93 -2.52 9.74
CA ASN A 140 3.71 -1.66 8.87
C ASN A 140 4.21 -0.39 9.60
N TYR A 141 3.38 0.21 10.46
CA TYR A 141 3.78 1.33 11.32
C TYR A 141 4.87 0.93 12.34
N LEU A 142 4.75 -0.25 12.95
CA LEU A 142 5.77 -0.78 13.85
C LEU A 142 7.10 -0.96 13.13
N PHE A 143 7.10 -1.55 11.93
CA PHE A 143 8.30 -1.70 11.11
C PHE A 143 8.91 -0.36 10.72
N TYR A 144 8.10 0.64 10.39
CA TYR A 144 8.58 1.99 10.15
C TYR A 144 9.31 2.56 11.37
N SER A 145 8.71 2.42 12.56
CA SER A 145 9.30 2.90 13.81
C SER A 145 10.60 2.17 14.15
N CYS A 146 10.66 0.86 13.94
CA CYS A 146 11.89 0.07 14.08
C CYS A 146 12.97 0.51 13.08
N THR A 147 12.62 0.69 11.81
CA THR A 147 13.56 1.14 10.77
C THR A 147 14.14 2.50 11.14
N LYS A 148 13.31 3.43 11.64
CA LYS A 148 13.81 4.71 12.10
C LYS A 148 14.81 4.57 13.25
N ALA A 149 14.51 3.73 14.24
CA ALA A 149 15.42 3.48 15.35
C ALA A 149 16.77 2.93 14.85
N VAL A 150 16.73 2.03 13.87
CA VAL A 150 17.93 1.48 13.22
C VAL A 150 18.68 2.56 12.43
N ALA A 151 18.00 3.33 11.58
CA ALA A 151 18.60 4.43 10.81
C ALA A 151 19.30 5.45 11.73
N GLN A 152 18.64 5.82 12.82
CA GLN A 152 19.16 6.75 13.82
C GLN A 152 20.34 6.16 14.61
N SER A 153 20.42 4.83 14.73
CA SER A 153 21.56 4.14 15.35
C SER A 153 22.76 3.97 14.40
N LEU A 154 22.50 3.72 13.11
CA LEU A 154 23.53 3.54 12.09
C LEU A 154 24.17 4.87 11.70
N SER A 155 23.36 5.93 11.64
CA SER A 155 23.78 7.28 11.28
C SER A 155 23.23 8.27 12.30
N PRO A 156 23.85 8.38 13.50
CA PRO A 156 23.50 9.44 14.43
C PRO A 156 23.60 10.78 13.71
N ALA A 157 22.63 11.67 13.90
CA ALA A 157 22.55 12.96 13.21
C ALA A 157 23.69 13.91 13.67
N GLY A 158 24.92 13.59 13.29
CA GLY A 158 26.10 14.43 13.38
C GLY A 158 26.20 15.34 12.16
N ARG A 159 27.10 16.33 12.23
CA ARG A 159 27.34 17.28 11.13
C ARG A 159 27.70 16.56 9.81
N ASP A 160 28.41 15.43 9.91
CA ASP A 160 28.85 14.64 8.75
C ASP A 160 27.67 14.03 7.96
N VAL A 161 26.62 13.57 8.65
CA VAL A 161 25.43 12.98 7.99
C VAL A 161 24.60 14.05 7.28
N VAL A 162 24.49 15.23 7.89
CA VAL A 162 23.79 16.37 7.27
C VAL A 162 24.52 16.84 6.03
N GLN A 163 25.85 16.98 6.11
CA GLN A 163 26.67 17.36 4.96
C GLN A 163 26.59 16.33 3.84
N LEU A 164 26.71 15.04 4.16
CA LEU A 164 26.54 13.97 3.18
C LEU A 164 25.16 14.00 2.51
N ALA A 165 24.09 14.21 3.29
CA ALA A 165 22.73 14.31 2.75
C ALA A 165 22.56 15.52 1.83
N GLN A 166 23.26 16.62 2.13
CA GLN A 166 23.31 17.80 1.27
C GLN A 166 24.10 17.54 -0.01
N ASP A 167 25.25 16.87 0.06
CA ASP A 167 26.03 16.51 -1.11
C ASP A 167 25.23 15.58 -2.04
N HIS A 168 24.48 14.63 -1.48
CA HIS A 168 23.53 13.81 -2.26
C HIS A 168 22.43 14.66 -2.90
N ALA A 169 21.88 15.66 -2.20
CA ALA A 169 20.85 16.55 -2.75
C ALA A 169 21.37 17.38 -3.93
N VAL A 170 22.56 17.94 -3.80
CA VAL A 170 23.24 18.64 -4.91
C VAL A 170 23.55 17.69 -6.05
N GLY A 171 23.94 16.45 -5.74
CA GLY A 171 24.12 15.38 -6.73
C GLY A 171 22.85 15.07 -7.52
N VAL A 172 21.70 15.00 -6.85
CA VAL A 172 20.39 14.79 -7.49
C VAL A 172 20.05 15.96 -8.42
N LEU A 173 20.14 17.21 -7.95
CA LEU A 173 19.89 18.39 -8.78
C LEU A 173 20.82 18.46 -10.00
N ASN A 174 22.09 18.09 -9.83
CA ASN A 174 23.04 18.03 -10.94
C ASN A 174 22.68 16.92 -11.95
N LEU A 175 22.18 15.78 -11.48
CA LEU A 175 21.70 14.72 -12.36
C LEU A 175 20.44 15.15 -13.11
N GLU A 176 19.50 15.82 -12.43
CA GLU A 176 18.25 16.28 -13.03
C GLU A 176 18.50 17.36 -14.08
N HIS A 177 19.23 18.43 -13.75
CA HIS A 177 19.27 19.64 -14.57
C HIS A 177 20.60 19.85 -15.31
N ASN A 178 21.71 19.35 -14.77
CA ASN A 178 23.05 19.61 -15.31
C ASN A 178 23.66 18.41 -16.05
N SER A 179 22.91 17.33 -16.24
CA SER A 179 23.34 16.13 -16.96
C SER A 179 22.60 15.96 -18.29
N PHE A 180 22.92 14.89 -19.02
CA PHE A 180 22.15 14.47 -20.19
C PHE A 180 20.67 14.19 -19.88
N PHE A 181 20.31 13.90 -18.63
CA PHE A 181 18.93 13.64 -18.21
C PHE A 181 18.05 14.90 -18.09
N SER A 182 18.61 16.11 -18.24
CA SER A 182 17.86 17.38 -18.24
C SER A 182 16.74 17.46 -19.27
N ILE A 183 16.83 16.67 -20.34
CA ILE A 183 15.76 16.52 -21.33
C ILE A 183 14.46 15.99 -20.69
N PHE A 184 14.56 15.16 -19.64
CA PHE A 184 13.42 14.59 -18.93
C PHE A 184 12.89 15.50 -17.81
N PHE A 185 13.69 16.46 -17.37
CA PHE A 185 13.38 17.38 -16.27
C PHE A 185 13.49 18.84 -16.77
N PRO A 186 12.58 19.29 -17.65
CA PRO A 186 12.69 20.60 -18.28
C PRO A 186 12.39 21.78 -17.35
N ILE A 187 11.88 21.52 -16.13
CA ILE A 187 11.45 22.54 -15.18
C ILE A 187 12.18 22.29 -13.87
N GLU A 188 12.92 23.29 -13.39
CA GLU A 188 13.55 23.26 -12.08
C GLU A 188 12.48 23.26 -10.97
N GLU A 189 12.70 22.48 -9.91
CA GLU A 189 11.78 22.39 -8.78
C GLU A 189 11.61 23.75 -8.08
N ALA A 190 12.68 24.56 -8.04
CA ALA A 190 12.65 25.89 -7.46
C ALA A 190 11.72 26.83 -8.25
N ASP A 191 11.80 26.82 -9.59
CA ASP A 191 10.93 27.59 -10.46
C ASP A 191 9.46 27.14 -10.35
N PHE A 192 9.25 25.82 -10.29
CA PHE A 192 7.91 25.25 -10.11
C PHE A 192 7.30 25.69 -8.77
N GLN A 193 8.06 25.67 -7.69
CA GLN A 193 7.61 26.17 -6.40
C GLN A 193 7.36 27.69 -6.43
N ALA A 194 8.29 28.46 -6.99
CA ALA A 194 8.22 29.92 -7.07
C ALA A 194 6.96 30.39 -7.82
N PHE A 195 6.54 29.66 -8.86
CA PHE A 195 5.29 29.91 -9.58
C PHE A 195 4.07 29.93 -8.64
N PHE A 196 3.99 28.98 -7.70
CA PHE A 196 2.87 28.91 -6.77
C PHE A 196 2.96 29.95 -5.64
N ILE A 197 4.17 30.21 -5.15
CA ILE A 197 4.38 31.20 -4.07
C ILE A 197 4.09 32.62 -4.57
N ASN A 198 4.59 32.99 -5.76
CA ASN A 198 4.54 34.36 -6.24
C ASN A 198 3.20 34.73 -6.91
N GLY A 199 2.54 33.77 -7.57
CA GLY A 199 1.32 34.03 -8.35
C GLY A 199 0.04 33.42 -7.78
N HIS A 200 0.14 32.41 -6.92
CA HIS A 200 -0.97 31.49 -6.65
C HIS A 200 -1.03 30.98 -5.19
N PRO A 201 -1.09 31.86 -4.17
CA PRO A 201 -1.06 31.44 -2.76
C PRO A 201 -2.21 30.49 -2.38
N ASN A 202 -3.40 30.66 -2.96
CA ASN A 202 -4.53 29.74 -2.74
C ASN A 202 -4.24 28.30 -3.18
N TRP A 203 -3.46 28.13 -4.25
CA TRP A 203 -3.03 26.81 -4.73
C TRP A 203 -1.97 26.21 -3.82
N MET A 204 -1.05 27.02 -3.28
CA MET A 204 -0.08 26.55 -2.29
C MET A 204 -0.79 26.03 -1.03
N THR A 205 -1.76 26.77 -0.48
CA THR A 205 -2.56 26.30 0.66
C THR A 205 -3.34 25.03 0.32
N PHE A 206 -3.87 24.90 -0.90
CA PHE A 206 -4.51 23.67 -1.36
C PHE A 206 -3.52 22.50 -1.38
N PHE A 207 -2.30 22.69 -1.90
CA PHE A 207 -1.27 21.66 -1.94
C PHE A 207 -0.81 21.25 -0.56
N ASN A 208 -0.59 22.19 0.36
CA ASN A 208 -0.26 21.88 1.75
C ASN A 208 -1.36 21.03 2.41
N ARG A 209 -2.64 21.34 2.18
CA ARG A 209 -3.76 20.52 2.69
C ARG A 209 -3.79 19.12 2.07
N ILE A 210 -3.59 19.01 0.77
CA ILE A 210 -3.56 17.71 0.08
C ILE A 210 -2.37 16.88 0.54
N TYR A 211 -1.19 17.50 0.70
CA TYR A 211 0.03 16.84 1.17
C TYR A 211 -0.23 16.07 2.48
N SER A 212 -0.88 16.72 3.42
CA SER A 212 -1.23 16.08 4.69
C SER A 212 -2.27 14.95 4.54
N LEU A 213 -3.35 15.21 3.81
CA LEU A 213 -4.48 14.28 3.72
C LEU A 213 -4.21 13.07 2.83
N VAL A 214 -3.36 13.22 1.82
CA VAL A 214 -3.19 12.21 0.78
C VAL A 214 -2.40 11.01 1.28
N HIS A 215 -1.49 11.21 2.24
CA HIS A 215 -0.62 10.15 2.70
C HIS A 215 -1.37 9.10 3.53
N ILE A 216 -1.77 9.42 4.77
CA ILE A 216 -2.40 8.42 5.65
C ILE A 216 -3.90 8.30 5.39
N PRO A 217 -4.72 9.36 5.49
CA PRO A 217 -6.15 9.26 5.22
C PRO A 217 -6.45 8.75 3.81
N GLY A 218 -5.73 9.26 2.80
CA GLY A 218 -5.87 8.84 1.41
C GLY A 218 -5.56 7.35 1.21
N THR A 219 -4.47 6.85 1.79
CA THR A 219 -4.11 5.43 1.72
C THR A 219 -5.15 4.53 2.40
N VAL A 220 -5.62 4.90 3.58
CA VAL A 220 -6.63 4.13 4.32
C VAL A 220 -7.97 4.13 3.57
N ALA A 221 -8.35 5.27 2.98
CA ALA A 221 -9.52 5.38 2.13
C ALA A 221 -9.42 4.48 0.90
N TYR A 222 -8.26 4.50 0.21
CA TYR A 222 -8.00 3.65 -0.93
C TYR A 222 -8.06 2.17 -0.57
N LEU A 223 -7.36 1.71 0.48
CA LEU A 223 -7.38 0.30 0.88
C LEU A 223 -8.78 -0.15 1.29
N SER A 224 -9.56 0.72 1.96
CA SER A 224 -10.95 0.45 2.33
C SER A 224 -11.86 0.32 1.10
N TRP A 225 -11.72 1.24 0.14
CA TRP A 225 -12.45 1.21 -1.12
C TRP A 225 -12.06 0.02 -1.99
N TRP A 226 -10.76 -0.27 -2.11
CA TRP A 226 -10.27 -1.38 -2.91
C TRP A 226 -10.64 -2.73 -2.30
N TYR A 227 -10.63 -2.86 -0.97
CA TYR A 227 -11.13 -4.07 -0.30
C TYR A 227 -12.61 -4.34 -0.65
N TYR A 228 -13.39 -3.28 -0.79
CA TYR A 228 -14.81 -3.35 -1.17
C TYR A 228 -15.01 -3.63 -2.68
N ALA A 229 -14.23 -2.95 -3.53
CA ALA A 229 -14.44 -2.92 -4.99
C ALA A 229 -13.65 -3.98 -5.76
N ALA A 230 -12.59 -4.55 -5.17
CA ALA A 230 -11.73 -5.51 -5.84
C ALA A 230 -12.52 -6.75 -6.30
N PRO A 231 -12.22 -7.28 -7.50
CA PRO A 231 -12.97 -8.42 -8.03
C PRO A 231 -12.79 -9.71 -7.21
N ASP A 232 -11.64 -9.86 -6.56
CA ASP A 232 -11.24 -11.03 -5.76
C ASP A 232 -10.20 -10.60 -4.73
N PHE A 233 -10.03 -11.43 -3.69
CA PHE A 233 -9.10 -11.14 -2.60
C PHE A 233 -7.63 -11.19 -3.03
N GLU A 234 -7.28 -12.01 -4.02
CA GLU A 234 -5.89 -12.09 -4.53
C GLU A 234 -5.42 -10.75 -5.10
N ARG A 235 -6.24 -10.08 -5.89
CA ARG A 235 -5.94 -8.75 -6.46
C ARG A 235 -5.88 -7.66 -5.39
N TYR A 236 -6.72 -7.75 -4.37
CA TYR A 236 -6.61 -6.87 -3.21
C TYR A 236 -5.28 -7.08 -2.48
N ALA A 237 -4.95 -8.34 -2.17
CA ALA A 237 -3.73 -8.70 -1.46
C ALA A 237 -2.47 -8.34 -2.27
N LEU A 238 -2.53 -8.43 -3.60
CA LEU A 238 -1.44 -8.02 -4.48
C LEU A 238 -1.16 -6.51 -4.39
N ALA A 239 -2.19 -5.66 -4.45
CA ALA A 239 -2.04 -4.22 -4.27
C ALA A 239 -1.46 -3.89 -2.88
N ARG A 240 -2.03 -4.48 -1.82
CA ARG A 240 -1.55 -4.33 -0.44
C ARG A 240 -0.08 -4.72 -0.29
N ARG A 241 0.31 -5.92 -0.74
CA ARG A 241 1.68 -6.43 -0.64
C ARG A 241 2.68 -5.57 -1.43
N THR A 242 2.27 -5.08 -2.59
CA THR A 242 3.09 -4.17 -3.42
C THR A 242 3.37 -2.87 -2.68
N MET A 243 2.35 -2.25 -2.09
CA MET A 243 2.51 -1.01 -1.32
C MET A 243 3.36 -1.24 -0.06
N THR A 244 3.13 -2.35 0.66
CA THR A 244 3.96 -2.70 1.81
C THR A 244 5.41 -2.92 1.40
N LEU A 245 5.69 -3.67 0.34
CA LEU A 245 7.06 -3.88 -0.13
C LEU A 245 7.72 -2.56 -0.57
N GLY A 246 6.97 -1.68 -1.24
CA GLY A 246 7.44 -0.34 -1.60
C GLY A 246 7.86 0.49 -0.40
N ASN A 247 7.12 0.43 0.71
CA ASN A 247 7.53 1.07 1.97
C ASN A 247 8.85 0.51 2.48
N PHE A 248 8.99 -0.81 2.52
CA PHE A 248 10.21 -1.45 3.02
C PHE A 248 11.42 -1.12 2.14
N MET A 249 11.24 -1.06 0.81
CA MET A 249 12.28 -0.59 -0.10
C MET A 249 12.67 0.86 0.21
N ALA A 250 11.71 1.75 0.42
CA ALA A 250 11.99 3.13 0.82
C ALA A 250 12.74 3.19 2.15
N PHE A 251 12.31 2.41 3.14
CA PHE A 251 12.93 2.32 4.46
C PHE A 251 14.38 1.84 4.40
N ILE A 252 14.68 0.84 3.55
CA ILE A 252 16.04 0.38 3.30
C ILE A 252 16.87 1.53 2.69
N ILE A 253 16.36 2.20 1.66
CA ILE A 253 17.06 3.32 1.01
C ILE A 253 17.32 4.45 2.02
N PHE A 254 16.34 4.81 2.85
CA PHE A 254 16.49 5.84 3.89
C PHE A 254 17.56 5.50 4.94
N CYS A 255 17.87 4.22 5.16
CA CYS A 255 18.94 3.81 6.06
C CYS A 255 20.34 4.01 5.44
N PHE A 256 20.48 3.78 4.14
CA PHE A 256 21.79 3.73 3.48
C PHE A 256 22.12 4.97 2.63
N TRP A 257 21.11 5.73 2.22
CA TRP A 257 21.23 6.89 1.36
C TRP A 257 20.46 8.08 1.94
N PRO A 258 21.01 8.77 2.97
CA PRO A 258 20.38 9.97 3.50
C PRO A 258 20.35 11.04 2.41
N LEU A 259 19.19 11.64 2.17
CA LEU A 259 18.98 12.66 1.15
C LEU A 259 18.24 13.84 1.74
N MET A 260 18.84 15.02 1.63
CA MET A 260 18.23 16.23 2.16
C MET A 260 17.10 16.72 1.22
N PRO A 261 15.87 16.92 1.73
CA PRO A 261 14.77 17.45 0.93
C PRO A 261 15.05 18.90 0.49
N PRO A 262 14.47 19.35 -0.65
CA PRO A 262 14.76 20.66 -1.21
C PRO A 262 14.53 21.83 -0.23
N ARG A 263 13.47 21.78 0.58
CA ARG A 263 13.14 22.78 1.61
C ARG A 263 14.21 22.98 2.69
N LEU A 264 15.15 22.05 2.85
CA LEU A 264 16.25 22.13 3.82
C LEU A 264 17.58 22.54 3.18
N LEU A 265 17.63 22.73 1.85
CA LEU A 265 18.81 23.27 1.19
C LEU A 265 19.05 24.73 1.57
N PRO A 266 20.31 25.21 1.47
CA PRO A 266 20.61 26.63 1.67
C PRO A 266 19.78 27.54 0.75
N GLU A 267 19.45 28.74 1.24
CA GLU A 267 18.62 29.72 0.52
C GLU A 267 19.15 30.07 -0.90
N SER A 268 20.45 29.85 -1.15
CA SER A 268 21.06 30.02 -2.48
C SER A 268 20.43 29.18 -3.59
N PHE A 269 19.73 28.10 -3.25
CA PHE A 269 19.03 27.23 -4.20
C PHE A 269 17.58 27.66 -4.47
N GLY A 270 17.07 28.69 -3.81
CA GLY A 270 15.74 29.27 -4.09
C GLY A 270 14.53 28.49 -3.56
N PHE A 271 14.74 27.50 -2.68
CA PHE A 271 13.65 26.73 -2.06
C PHE A 271 13.10 27.40 -0.80
N HIS A 272 11.77 27.30 -0.60
CA HIS A 272 11.07 27.82 0.57
C HIS A 272 10.31 26.70 1.31
N ASP A 273 10.41 26.66 2.64
CA ASP A 273 9.70 25.68 3.47
C ASP A 273 8.26 26.13 3.77
N THR A 274 7.33 25.80 2.88
CA THR A 274 5.90 26.16 3.04
C THR A 274 5.16 25.23 4.01
N VAL A 275 5.60 23.98 4.16
CA VAL A 275 4.89 22.95 4.95
C VAL A 275 5.06 23.15 6.46
N ARG A 276 6.28 23.46 6.92
CA ARG A 276 6.50 23.73 8.36
C ARG A 276 5.84 25.03 8.79
N GLN A 277 5.78 26.03 7.90
CA GLN A 277 5.14 27.31 8.15
C GLN A 277 3.62 27.17 8.29
N GLU A 278 2.99 26.27 7.52
CA GLU A 278 1.55 26.02 7.58
C GLU A 278 1.10 24.87 8.52
N HIS A 279 2.02 24.22 9.25
CA HIS A 279 1.74 23.01 10.06
C HIS A 279 1.05 21.88 9.27
N ALA A 280 1.41 21.71 8.00
CA ALA A 280 0.75 20.79 7.07
C ALA A 280 1.33 19.36 7.08
N GLU A 281 2.17 19.00 8.06
CA GLU A 281 2.63 17.62 8.23
C GLU A 281 1.54 16.76 8.87
N SER A 282 1.36 15.53 8.34
CA SER A 282 0.44 14.53 8.93
C SER A 282 0.78 14.31 10.41
N VAL A 283 -0.20 14.27 11.31
CA VAL A 283 0.02 14.09 12.77
C VAL A 283 0.77 12.81 13.09
N TRP A 284 0.58 11.78 12.25
CA TRP A 284 1.22 10.49 12.37
C TRP A 284 2.67 10.48 11.84
N VAL A 285 3.05 11.52 11.11
CA VAL A 285 4.34 11.70 10.41
C VAL A 285 5.07 13.01 10.83
N GLY A 286 4.42 13.94 11.54
CA GLY A 286 4.92 15.30 11.81
C GLY A 286 5.66 15.45 13.15
N GLY A 287 6.11 14.35 13.75
CA GLY A 287 6.77 14.38 15.06
C GLY A 287 8.29 14.39 15.00
N LYS A 288 8.96 14.51 16.17
CA LYS A 288 10.40 14.14 16.40
C LYS A 288 10.74 12.70 15.94
N MET A 289 9.73 11.95 15.50
CA MET A 289 9.75 10.57 15.10
C MET A 289 9.80 10.36 13.58
N VAL A 290 10.16 11.36 12.76
CA VAL A 290 10.39 11.17 11.32
C VAL A 290 11.81 11.54 10.89
N ASN A 291 12.36 10.73 9.97
CA ASN A 291 13.69 10.97 9.39
C ASN A 291 13.59 12.16 8.43
N GLN A 292 14.08 13.32 8.87
CA GLN A 292 14.01 14.57 8.08
C GLN A 292 14.94 14.56 6.87
N LEU A 293 15.87 13.61 6.79
CA LEU A 293 16.82 13.42 5.69
C LEU A 293 16.43 12.21 4.81
N ALA A 294 15.14 11.91 4.69
CA ALA A 294 14.59 10.80 3.93
C ALA A 294 13.69 11.29 2.79
N ALA A 295 14.28 11.97 1.80
CA ALA A 295 13.54 12.44 0.62
C ALA A 295 13.29 11.33 -0.42
N MET A 296 14.28 10.49 -0.74
CA MET A 296 14.17 9.50 -1.83
C MET A 296 14.09 8.05 -1.33
N PRO A 297 13.16 7.22 -1.82
CA PRO A 297 12.09 7.50 -2.77
C PRO A 297 10.86 8.18 -2.12
N SER A 298 10.07 8.90 -2.92
CA SER A 298 8.85 9.53 -2.39
C SER A 298 7.79 8.48 -2.04
N LEU A 299 7.50 8.34 -0.74
CA LEU A 299 6.41 7.48 -0.27
C LEU A 299 5.07 7.98 -0.78
N HIS A 300 4.77 9.28 -0.68
CA HIS A 300 3.54 9.88 -1.22
C HIS A 300 3.29 9.46 -2.67
N PHE A 301 4.31 9.56 -3.52
CA PHE A 301 4.21 9.14 -4.91
C PHE A 301 4.12 7.63 -5.09
N THR A 302 4.84 6.83 -4.28
CA THR A 302 4.73 5.36 -4.24
C THR A 302 3.27 4.92 -4.07
N TYR A 303 2.56 5.50 -3.09
CA TYR A 303 1.14 5.25 -2.86
C TYR A 303 0.29 5.75 -4.03
N ALA A 304 0.51 6.99 -4.47
CA ALA A 304 -0.28 7.58 -5.54
C ALA A 304 -0.19 6.81 -6.85
N PHE A 305 1.01 6.34 -7.21
CA PHE A 305 1.26 5.52 -8.38
C PHE A 305 0.58 4.16 -8.27
N CYS A 306 0.62 3.48 -7.12
CA CYS A 306 -0.13 2.23 -6.91
C CYS A 306 -1.65 2.44 -7.08
N ILE A 307 -2.18 3.54 -6.54
CA ILE A 307 -3.59 3.91 -6.63
C ILE A 307 -3.99 4.19 -8.09
N GLY A 308 -3.19 4.97 -8.82
CA GLY A 308 -3.40 5.25 -10.24
C GLY A 308 -3.44 3.98 -11.09
N ASN A 309 -2.47 3.08 -10.89
CA ASN A 309 -2.44 1.76 -11.53
C ASN A 309 -3.68 0.91 -11.21
N THR A 310 -4.20 1.01 -9.99
CA THR A 310 -5.44 0.32 -9.60
C THR A 310 -6.65 0.86 -10.35
N PHE A 311 -6.73 2.18 -10.54
CA PHE A 311 -7.78 2.78 -11.37
C PHE A 311 -7.66 2.37 -12.84
N PHE A 312 -6.46 2.34 -13.42
CA PHE A 312 -6.25 1.83 -14.77
C PHE A 312 -6.67 0.37 -14.91
N TYR A 313 -6.31 -0.46 -13.94
CA TYR A 313 -6.73 -1.85 -13.91
C TYR A 313 -8.26 -1.98 -13.84
N HIS A 314 -8.89 -1.25 -12.92
CA HIS A 314 -10.33 -1.31 -12.69
C HIS A 314 -11.14 -0.70 -13.86
N SER A 315 -10.56 0.21 -14.64
CA SER A 315 -11.18 0.76 -15.86
C SER A 315 -11.33 -0.27 -16.98
N GLY A 316 -10.63 -1.41 -16.89
CA GLY A 316 -10.62 -2.43 -17.94
C GLY A 316 -9.85 -2.04 -19.21
N VAL A 317 -9.23 -0.86 -19.28
CA VAL A 317 -8.41 -0.45 -20.44
C VAL A 317 -7.26 -1.41 -20.71
N LEU A 318 -6.54 -1.85 -19.67
CA LEU A 318 -5.44 -2.80 -19.84
C LEU A 318 -5.92 -4.12 -20.45
N HIS A 319 -7.04 -4.67 -19.98
CA HIS A 319 -7.62 -5.89 -20.55
C HIS A 319 -8.01 -5.73 -22.03
N ARG A 320 -8.45 -4.52 -22.43
CA ARG A 320 -8.76 -4.19 -23.82
C ARG A 320 -7.50 -4.08 -24.69
N LEU A 321 -6.45 -3.44 -24.18
CA LEU A 321 -5.16 -3.32 -24.90
C LEU A 321 -4.51 -4.69 -25.14
N PHE A 322 -4.64 -5.61 -24.18
CA PHE A 322 -4.14 -6.98 -24.29
C PHE A 322 -5.13 -7.96 -24.97
N GLY A 323 -6.10 -7.44 -25.74
CA GLY A 323 -6.92 -8.25 -26.65
C GLY A 323 -8.04 -9.08 -26.00
N LYS A 324 -8.32 -8.93 -24.70
CA LYS A 324 -9.47 -9.61 -24.07
C LYS A 324 -10.75 -8.86 -24.40
N ARG A 325 -11.61 -9.52 -25.18
CA ARG A 325 -12.90 -9.01 -25.70
C ARG A 325 -13.82 -8.65 -24.52
N SER A 326 -13.97 -7.35 -24.23
CA SER A 326 -15.00 -6.87 -23.30
C SER A 326 -15.63 -5.57 -23.82
N SER A 327 -16.89 -5.38 -23.39
CA SER A 327 -17.98 -4.54 -23.91
C SER A 327 -17.70 -3.05 -24.18
N ARG A 328 -18.74 -2.37 -24.73
CA ARG A 328 -18.79 -0.92 -25.04
C ARG A 328 -18.12 -0.09 -23.94
N ILE A 329 -17.29 0.89 -24.36
CA ILE A 329 -16.70 1.88 -23.46
C ILE A 329 -17.82 2.60 -22.72
N THR A 330 -17.79 2.53 -21.40
CA THR A 330 -18.71 3.30 -20.55
C THR A 330 -18.05 4.58 -20.08
N LEU A 331 -18.86 5.60 -19.76
CA LEU A 331 -18.36 6.84 -19.15
C LEU A 331 -17.58 6.57 -17.84
N ARG A 332 -17.95 5.51 -17.11
CA ARG A 332 -17.24 5.05 -15.92
C ARG A 332 -15.79 4.67 -16.23
N ASP A 333 -15.54 3.97 -17.33
CA ASP A 333 -14.19 3.53 -17.69
C ASP A 333 -13.30 4.74 -18.01
N ILE A 334 -13.83 5.69 -18.78
CA ILE A 334 -13.13 6.94 -19.11
C ILE A 334 -12.81 7.71 -17.83
N PHE A 335 -13.78 7.86 -16.94
CA PHE A 335 -13.58 8.53 -15.66
C PHE A 335 -12.47 7.88 -14.82
N LEU A 336 -12.43 6.55 -14.75
CA LEU A 336 -11.39 5.83 -14.00
C LEU A 336 -9.99 5.98 -14.63
N VAL A 337 -9.89 5.99 -15.96
CA VAL A 337 -8.62 6.25 -16.66
C VAL A 337 -8.12 7.66 -16.36
N VAL A 338 -9.01 8.64 -16.47
CA VAL A 338 -8.70 10.04 -16.18
C VAL A 338 -8.23 10.18 -14.72
N LEU A 339 -8.93 9.56 -13.77
CA LEU A 339 -8.54 9.55 -12.37
C LEU A 339 -7.18 8.86 -12.14
N GLY A 340 -6.89 7.79 -12.91
CA GLY A 340 -5.63 7.08 -12.90
C GLY A 340 -4.43 7.94 -13.30
N PHE A 341 -4.62 8.94 -14.16
CA PHE A 341 -3.59 9.92 -14.52
C PHE A 341 -3.58 11.13 -13.58
N ILE A 342 -4.75 11.72 -13.32
CA ILE A 342 -4.86 12.96 -12.56
C ILE A 342 -4.36 12.79 -11.13
N TYR A 343 -4.65 11.65 -10.49
CA TYR A 343 -4.31 11.48 -9.09
C TYR A 343 -2.79 11.39 -8.83
N PRO A 344 -2.01 10.53 -9.52
CA PRO A 344 -0.55 10.55 -9.41
C PRO A 344 0.06 11.90 -9.78
N MET A 345 -0.44 12.56 -10.83
CA MET A 345 0.06 13.88 -11.25
C MET A 345 -0.23 14.97 -10.21
N LEU A 346 -1.41 14.95 -9.59
CA LEU A 346 -1.74 15.85 -8.49
C LEU A 346 -0.76 15.66 -7.32
N VAL A 347 -0.50 14.41 -6.93
CA VAL A 347 0.42 14.12 -5.83
C VAL A 347 1.84 14.54 -6.19
N LEU A 348 2.29 14.30 -7.43
CA LEU A 348 3.59 14.76 -7.91
C LEU A 348 3.72 16.29 -7.83
N SER A 349 2.73 17.03 -8.33
CA SER A 349 2.72 18.50 -8.23
C SER A 349 2.75 18.96 -6.77
N VAL A 350 2.00 18.30 -5.89
CA VAL A 350 1.97 18.64 -4.47
C VAL A 350 3.34 18.43 -3.81
N ILE A 351 4.01 17.31 -4.03
CA ILE A 351 5.30 17.03 -3.37
C ILE A 351 6.44 17.92 -3.85
N VAL A 352 6.44 18.31 -5.13
CA VAL A 352 7.47 19.19 -5.71
C VAL A 352 7.17 20.65 -5.35
N ALA A 353 5.93 21.12 -5.49
CA ALA A 353 5.57 22.51 -5.14
C ALA A 353 5.79 22.82 -3.65
N THR A 354 5.67 21.81 -2.78
CA THR A 354 5.95 21.94 -1.35
C THR A 354 7.43 21.77 -1.00
N ALA A 355 8.31 21.62 -1.99
CA ALA A 355 9.76 21.42 -1.84
C ALA A 355 10.14 20.25 -0.90
N ASN A 356 9.32 19.19 -0.87
CA ASN A 356 9.61 17.99 -0.08
C ASN A 356 10.40 16.95 -0.85
N HIS A 357 10.25 16.94 -2.18
CA HIS A 357 10.80 15.92 -3.05
C HIS A 357 11.30 16.52 -4.36
N TYR A 358 12.34 15.90 -4.93
CA TYR A 358 12.83 16.17 -6.28
C TYR A 358 12.02 15.40 -7.33
N TRP A 359 12.13 15.74 -8.61
CA TRP A 359 11.47 14.95 -9.66
C TRP A 359 11.98 13.50 -9.71
N LEU A 360 13.26 13.29 -9.46
CA LEU A 360 13.93 12.00 -9.42
C LEU A 360 13.40 11.11 -8.29
N ASP A 361 12.94 11.69 -7.18
CA ASP A 361 12.32 10.93 -6.08
C ASP A 361 11.07 10.18 -6.57
N ALA A 362 10.31 10.78 -7.49
CA ALA A 362 9.14 10.17 -8.12
C ALA A 362 9.54 9.07 -9.11
N VAL A 363 10.61 9.28 -9.87
CA VAL A 363 11.16 8.28 -10.80
C VAL A 363 11.64 7.03 -10.04
N VAL A 364 12.43 7.21 -8.98
CA VAL A 364 12.89 6.11 -8.13
C VAL A 364 11.73 5.43 -7.42
N ALA A 365 10.71 6.18 -7.00
CA ALA A 365 9.47 5.60 -6.48
C ALA A 365 8.73 4.73 -7.52
N THR A 366 8.63 5.17 -8.78
CA THR A 366 8.06 4.34 -9.85
C THR A 366 8.82 3.03 -10.03
N PHE A 367 10.15 3.09 -10.14
CA PHE A 367 10.97 1.87 -10.26
C PHE A 367 10.83 0.96 -9.04
N SER A 368 10.80 1.53 -7.84
CA SER A 368 10.58 0.80 -6.59
C SER A 368 9.22 0.10 -6.56
N VAL A 369 8.14 0.76 -7.01
CA VAL A 369 6.81 0.15 -7.12
C VAL A 369 6.79 -0.98 -8.15
N VAL A 370 7.40 -0.77 -9.33
CA VAL A 370 7.45 -1.80 -10.38
C VAL A 370 8.22 -3.03 -9.87
N PHE A 371 9.39 -2.82 -9.27
CA PHE A 371 10.15 -3.90 -8.64
C PHE A 371 9.32 -4.61 -7.55
N SER A 372 8.67 -3.83 -6.69
CA SER A 372 7.80 -4.34 -5.61
C SER A 372 6.63 -5.13 -6.16
N PHE A 373 6.05 -4.73 -7.29
CA PHE A 373 4.96 -5.43 -7.94
C PHE A 373 5.38 -6.83 -8.38
N PHE A 374 6.58 -6.98 -8.96
CA PHE A 374 7.08 -8.30 -9.36
C PHE A 374 7.55 -9.14 -8.16
N CYS A 375 8.12 -8.50 -7.14
CA CYS A 375 8.68 -9.20 -5.97
C CYS A 375 7.70 -9.36 -4.80
N ASN A 376 6.44 -8.92 -4.92
CA ASN A 376 5.49 -8.89 -3.80
C ASN A 376 5.21 -10.27 -3.15
N ARG A 377 5.50 -11.37 -3.86
CA ARG A 377 5.38 -12.74 -3.35
C ARG A 377 6.38 -13.06 -2.24
N ILE A 378 7.44 -12.26 -2.06
CA ILE A 378 8.40 -12.43 -0.95
C ILE A 378 7.72 -12.45 0.42
N TRP A 379 6.62 -11.71 0.58
CA TRP A 379 5.84 -11.69 1.83
C TRP A 379 5.23 -13.04 2.18
N MET A 380 5.12 -13.98 1.22
CA MET A 380 4.62 -15.33 1.48
C MET A 380 5.54 -16.12 2.42
N ILE A 381 6.82 -15.75 2.54
CA ILE A 381 7.75 -16.32 3.53
C ILE A 381 7.25 -16.09 4.97
N LEU A 382 6.47 -15.04 5.22
CA LEU A 382 5.93 -14.75 6.54
C LEU A 382 4.61 -15.49 6.86
N LEU A 383 4.06 -16.28 5.92
CA LEU A 383 2.84 -17.04 6.16
C LEU A 383 2.97 -18.05 7.32
N PRO A 384 4.10 -18.80 7.47
CA PRO A 384 4.29 -19.64 8.64
C PRO A 384 4.30 -18.85 9.95
N LEU A 385 4.93 -17.67 9.95
CA LEU A 385 4.94 -16.79 11.11
C LEU A 385 3.52 -16.30 11.46
N GLU A 386 2.73 -15.95 10.45
CA GLU A 386 1.32 -15.59 10.62
C GLU A 386 0.50 -16.77 11.19
N ASP A 387 0.66 -17.97 10.63
CA ASP A 387 -0.04 -19.17 11.12
C ASP A 387 0.37 -19.50 12.57
N MET A 388 1.65 -19.33 12.93
CA MET A 388 2.12 -19.50 14.30
C MET A 388 1.57 -18.42 15.24
N LEU A 389 1.52 -17.16 14.80
CA LEU A 389 0.93 -16.07 15.58
C LEU A 389 -0.55 -16.34 15.86
N LEU A 390 -1.32 -16.74 14.84
CA LEU A 390 -2.71 -17.14 14.98
C LEU A 390 -2.87 -18.31 15.94
N TRP A 391 -1.96 -19.28 15.89
CA TRP A 391 -1.96 -20.42 16.82
C TRP A 391 -1.73 -19.98 18.27
N VAL A 392 -0.71 -19.15 18.52
CA VAL A 392 -0.38 -18.62 19.86
C VAL A 392 -1.53 -17.78 20.42
N LEU A 393 -2.14 -16.94 19.58
CA LEU A 393 -3.29 -16.11 19.95
C LEU A 393 -4.62 -16.88 20.00
N ARG A 394 -4.61 -18.17 19.66
CA ARG A 394 -5.80 -19.04 19.56
C ARG A 394 -6.88 -18.41 18.69
N LEU A 395 -6.49 -17.92 17.52
CA LEU A 395 -7.32 -17.21 16.55
C LEU A 395 -7.45 -17.99 15.25
N GLU A 396 -8.63 -17.97 14.64
CA GLU A 396 -8.79 -18.41 13.25
C GLU A 396 -8.85 -17.22 12.29
N LYS A 397 -8.12 -17.33 11.17
CA LYS A 397 -8.09 -16.30 10.12
C LYS A 397 -9.48 -16.14 9.49
N PRO A 398 -9.98 -14.91 9.30
CA PRO A 398 -11.28 -14.70 8.69
C PRO A 398 -11.29 -15.03 7.20
N ILE A 399 -12.47 -15.46 6.73
CA ILE A 399 -12.73 -15.56 5.29
C ILE A 399 -12.95 -14.14 4.76
N PRO A 400 -12.18 -13.70 3.75
CA PRO A 400 -12.31 -12.36 3.21
C PRO A 400 -13.66 -12.18 2.51
N THR A 401 -14.23 -10.99 2.66
CA THR A 401 -15.49 -10.58 2.01
C THR A 401 -15.28 -9.92 0.65
N THR A 402 -14.03 -9.77 0.20
CA THR A 402 -13.68 -9.21 -1.10
C THR A 402 -14.13 -10.14 -2.23
N GLY A 403 -14.73 -9.59 -3.28
CA GLY A 403 -15.21 -10.34 -4.45
C GLY A 403 -16.50 -11.14 -4.27
N SER A 404 -16.92 -11.45 -3.03
CA SER A 404 -18.14 -12.23 -2.76
C SER A 404 -19.42 -11.54 -3.25
N ARG A 405 -19.45 -10.21 -3.26
CA ARG A 405 -20.59 -9.41 -3.74
C ARG A 405 -20.79 -9.48 -5.25
N ARG A 406 -19.72 -9.75 -6.00
CA ARG A 406 -19.74 -9.79 -7.46
C ARG A 406 -20.05 -11.20 -7.98
N ARG A 407 -19.84 -12.22 -7.15
CA ARG A 407 -20.14 -13.63 -7.46
C ARG A 407 -21.63 -14.01 -7.27
N GLY A 408 -22.49 -13.07 -6.88
CA GLY A 408 -23.82 -13.41 -6.36
C GLY A 408 -23.68 -14.00 -4.96
N GLY A 409 -24.72 -13.89 -4.13
CA GLY A 409 -24.74 -14.54 -2.82
C GLY A 409 -24.61 -16.07 -2.94
N PRO A 410 -24.60 -16.80 -1.81
CA PRO A 410 -24.69 -18.25 -1.86
C PRO A 410 -26.11 -18.63 -2.33
N THR A 411 -26.32 -18.64 -3.64
CA THR A 411 -27.43 -19.37 -4.25
C THR A 411 -26.85 -20.70 -4.68
N ASP A 412 -27.43 -21.76 -4.11
CA ASP A 412 -27.35 -23.12 -4.60
C ASP A 412 -27.56 -23.12 -6.12
N ASP A 413 -26.49 -23.28 -6.90
CA ASP A 413 -26.59 -23.63 -8.32
C ASP A 413 -25.34 -24.45 -8.68
N GLU A 414 -25.40 -25.73 -8.30
CA GLU A 414 -24.86 -26.80 -9.12
C GLU A 414 -25.51 -26.70 -10.50
N ASN A 415 -24.77 -26.18 -11.48
CA ASN A 415 -25.00 -26.17 -12.94
C ASN A 415 -25.08 -24.77 -13.54
N GLY A 416 -23.91 -24.22 -13.85
CA GLY A 416 -23.79 -23.01 -14.66
C GLY A 416 -22.35 -22.76 -15.05
N ARG A 417 -21.84 -23.56 -15.99
CA ARG A 417 -20.57 -23.27 -16.69
C ARG A 417 -20.73 -21.93 -17.41
N ASP A 418 -20.18 -20.87 -16.85
CA ASP A 418 -19.69 -19.67 -17.54
C ASP A 418 -18.85 -18.82 -16.56
N GLY A 419 -17.94 -19.48 -15.83
CA GLY A 419 -16.88 -18.80 -15.11
C GLY A 419 -15.79 -18.44 -16.11
N ILE A 420 -15.64 -17.14 -16.44
CA ILE A 420 -14.48 -16.64 -17.17
C ILE A 420 -13.23 -17.09 -16.40
N GLU A 421 -12.53 -18.06 -16.97
CA GLU A 421 -11.32 -18.66 -16.42
C GLU A 421 -10.19 -17.63 -16.49
N TYR A 422 -10.05 -16.85 -15.42
CA TYR A 422 -8.89 -15.97 -15.25
C TYR A 422 -7.69 -16.83 -14.84
N ARG A 423 -6.89 -17.24 -15.83
CA ARG A 423 -5.52 -17.72 -15.60
C ARG A 423 -4.66 -16.59 -15.01
N PRO A 424 -3.99 -16.79 -13.86
CA PRO A 424 -2.97 -15.88 -13.39
C PRO A 424 -1.73 -16.00 -14.29
N LEU A 425 -1.13 -14.84 -14.61
CA LEU A 425 0.24 -14.75 -15.14
C LEU A 425 1.25 -14.97 -14.01
#